data_AF-A0A0V1JFV4-F1
#
_entry.id   AF-A0A0V1JFV4-F1
#
_cell.length_a   1.000
_cell.length_b   1.000
_cell.length_c   1.000
_cell.angle_alpha   90.00
_cell.angle_beta   90.00
_cell.angle_gamma   90.00
#
_symmetry.space_group_name_H-M   'P 1'
#
loop_
_entity.id
_entity.type
_entity.pdbx_description
1 polymer ?
#
loop_
_entity_poly.entity_id
_entity_poly.type
_entity_poly.pdbx_seq_one_letter_code
_entity_poly.pdbx_strand_id
1 'polypeptide(L)'
;LAPPPTRQISSNGHAALISRKSNSAYFLIILVTVHACAVRTMGHRHRSKHKHHRVKHEHKSRSSSSKRKKSRKYTDSSESDSDTSDEMRLREEERQKIAEQKKLRKALMKAHETPQQKRARRIAKKMAKEAKQRNALGWTGAFSDYSNGDNPFGDPQLMKPFMWQKKYEKEGRLNVTTSELIEENRIRLLENQTELEKIREKRLQREAMKNELEVLRRERENKEFVNWIKQETTFHLEQARTRSRIRMREGRAKPIDYLATYVSDGEDQDCEHFEFLEPTKYAENLTVRDYEDLLVDIKVYQEYHGEALNQFWNDMATVVQHRLNQQQATSAPTSAHRQEIHASVFADIEEMLNNKDVEHLLILEQQIQNKLNTDQSELDVGYWEMVLSLLRLRVARLRLNEDYKRRLKKYKQRVNDLILRLLVKFFILFTLREKSKPPI
;
A
#
# COMPACT_ATOMS: atom_id res chain seq x y z
N LEU A 1 51.68 21.63 40.56
CA LEU A 1 51.18 21.12 41.85
C LEU A 1 49.65 21.19 41.83
N ALA A 2 49.00 20.12 42.27
CA ALA A 2 47.58 19.74 42.16
C ALA A 2 47.10 19.16 40.79
N PRO A 3 46.63 17.88 40.76
CA PRO A 3 46.26 17.13 39.55
C PRO A 3 44.75 17.20 39.19
N PRO A 4 44.32 16.74 37.99
CA PRO A 4 42.90 16.63 37.63
C PRO A 4 42.24 15.36 38.19
N PRO A 5 40.93 15.36 38.50
CA PRO A 5 40.23 14.16 38.96
C PRO A 5 39.84 13.23 37.79
N THR A 6 40.08 11.95 38.04
CA THR A 6 39.82 10.78 37.20
C THR A 6 38.36 10.32 37.18
N ARG A 7 37.94 9.86 35.99
CA ARG A 7 36.89 8.87 35.62
C ARG A 7 35.85 8.44 36.66
N GLN A 8 34.58 8.43 36.21
CA GLN A 8 33.77 7.20 36.25
C GLN A 8 33.04 6.97 34.91
N ILE A 9 33.30 5.80 34.34
CA ILE A 9 32.62 5.21 33.19
C ILE A 9 31.56 4.28 33.78
N SER A 10 30.28 4.53 33.51
CA SER A 10 29.21 3.56 33.76
C SER A 10 28.81 2.93 32.44
N SER A 11 29.29 1.71 32.23
CA SER A 11 28.84 0.78 31.22
C SER A 11 27.58 0.08 31.71
N ASN A 12 26.48 0.16 30.95
CA ASN A 12 25.44 -0.86 30.97
C ASN A 12 24.86 -0.99 29.56
N GLY A 13 25.48 -1.86 28.78
CA GLY A 13 24.90 -2.41 27.56
C GLY A 13 24.04 -3.63 27.91
N HIS A 14 22.85 -3.71 27.33
CA HIS A 14 22.09 -4.95 27.24
C HIS A 14 21.98 -5.35 25.77
N ALA A 15 22.87 -6.25 25.36
CA ALA A 15 22.75 -7.02 24.12
C ALA A 15 21.79 -8.20 24.37
N ALA A 16 20.69 -8.25 23.63
CA ALA A 16 19.79 -9.40 23.62
C ALA A 16 20.24 -10.38 22.54
N LEU A 17 20.90 -11.46 22.97
CA LEU A 17 21.27 -12.60 22.13
C LEU A 17 20.16 -13.66 22.14
N ILE A 18 19.92 -14.17 20.95
CA ILE A 18 19.07 -15.28 20.55
C ILE A 18 19.51 -16.58 21.24
N SER A 19 18.57 -17.36 21.78
CA SER A 19 18.78 -18.79 22.05
C SER A 19 17.49 -19.58 21.81
N ARG A 20 17.46 -20.29 20.67
CA ARG A 20 16.50 -21.36 20.35
C ARG A 20 16.90 -22.62 21.14
N LYS A 21 15.97 -23.23 21.87
CA LYS A 21 16.09 -24.64 22.30
C LYS A 21 14.80 -25.39 22.00
N SER A 22 14.96 -26.40 21.16
CA SER A 22 14.03 -27.45 20.79
C SER A 22 13.66 -28.31 22.00
N ASN A 23 12.40 -28.70 22.12
CA ASN A 23 11.98 -29.85 22.94
C ASN A 23 11.01 -30.70 22.11
N SER A 24 11.57 -31.76 21.54
CA SER A 24 10.87 -32.91 20.99
C SER A 24 11.21 -34.12 21.85
N ALA A 25 10.27 -35.05 21.93
CA ALA A 25 10.34 -36.38 22.54
C ALA A 25 10.22 -36.44 24.07
N TYR A 26 9.07 -36.91 24.56
CA TYR A 26 9.04 -38.09 25.42
C TYR A 26 7.80 -38.94 25.09
N PHE A 27 8.10 -40.21 24.85
CA PHE A 27 7.26 -41.30 24.38
C PHE A 27 6.49 -41.96 25.55
N LEU A 28 5.24 -42.30 25.28
CA LEU A 28 4.53 -43.56 25.60
C LEU A 28 5.09 -44.51 26.68
N ILE A 29 4.32 -44.69 27.77
CA ILE A 29 4.21 -45.96 28.54
C ILE A 29 2.73 -46.07 28.99
N ILE A 30 1.89 -46.86 28.29
CA ILE A 30 1.37 -48.19 28.66
C ILE A 30 0.66 -48.25 30.02
N LEU A 31 -0.66 -48.48 30.01
CA LEU A 31 -1.32 -49.52 30.82
C LEU A 31 -2.77 -49.76 30.35
N VAL A 32 -2.98 -50.92 29.73
CA VAL A 32 -4.26 -51.57 29.47
C VAL A 32 -4.54 -52.52 30.65
N THR A 33 -5.71 -52.43 31.27
CA THR A 33 -6.32 -53.54 32.02
C THR A 33 -7.84 -53.52 31.90
N VAL A 34 -8.37 -54.73 31.76
CA VAL A 34 -9.70 -55.17 31.31
C VAL A 34 -10.61 -55.47 32.51
N HIS A 35 -11.94 -55.33 32.35
CA HIS A 35 -13.06 -56.21 32.82
C HIS A 35 -14.34 -55.34 32.99
N ALA A 36 -15.42 -55.47 32.21
CA ALA A 36 -16.39 -56.57 32.02
C ALA A 36 -17.69 -56.38 32.83
N CYS A 37 -18.81 -56.87 32.25
CA CYS A 37 -20.21 -56.91 32.72
C CYS A 37 -21.06 -55.63 32.54
N ALA A 38 -22.31 -55.64 32.06
CA ALA A 38 -23.24 -56.74 31.81
C ALA A 38 -24.27 -56.37 30.72
N VAL A 39 -24.56 -57.34 29.85
CA VAL A 39 -25.70 -57.38 28.93
C VAL A 39 -26.94 -57.82 29.71
N ARG A 40 -28.08 -57.16 29.48
CA ARG A 40 -29.40 -57.73 29.76
C ARG A 40 -30.36 -57.45 28.61
N THR A 41 -30.55 -58.48 27.81
CA THR A 41 -31.58 -58.66 26.79
C THR A 41 -32.92 -59.03 27.45
N MET A 42 -34.00 -58.34 27.08
CA MET A 42 -35.39 -58.78 27.19
C MET A 42 -36.05 -58.24 25.90
N GLY A 43 -36.62 -59.01 24.97
CA GLY A 43 -37.45 -60.20 25.12
C GLY A 43 -38.78 -59.87 24.43
N HIS A 44 -38.91 -60.26 23.15
CA HIS A 44 -40.09 -60.08 22.30
C HIS A 44 -41.37 -60.68 22.93
N ARG A 45 -42.51 -59.99 22.80
CA ARG A 45 -43.84 -60.61 22.81
C ARG A 45 -44.72 -60.09 21.67
N HIS A 46 -45.15 -61.03 20.82
CA HIS A 46 -46.20 -60.87 19.83
C HIS A 46 -47.57 -60.63 20.49
N ARG A 47 -48.40 -59.74 19.93
CA ARG A 47 -49.86 -59.89 19.99
C ARG A 47 -50.58 -59.27 18.79
N SER A 48 -51.66 -59.92 18.44
CA SER A 48 -52.43 -59.99 17.19
C SER A 48 -52.98 -58.70 16.58
N LYS A 49 -53.11 -58.79 15.24
CA LYS A 49 -54.04 -58.08 14.36
C LYS A 49 -55.43 -57.85 14.98
N HIS A 50 -55.90 -56.61 14.90
CA HIS A 50 -57.33 -56.29 14.80
C HIS A 50 -57.57 -55.31 13.64
N LYS A 51 -58.40 -55.76 12.70
CA LYS A 51 -59.17 -54.95 11.74
C LYS A 51 -60.35 -54.28 12.47
N HIS A 52 -61.05 -53.40 11.77
CA HIS A 52 -62.24 -52.56 12.15
C HIS A 52 -61.84 -51.14 12.57
N HIS A 53 -62.49 -50.05 12.15
CA HIS A 53 -63.59 -49.81 11.21
C HIS A 53 -63.41 -48.36 10.73
N ARG A 54 -63.50 -48.09 9.42
CA ARG A 54 -63.37 -46.73 8.86
C ARG A 54 -64.69 -45.99 9.05
N VAL A 55 -64.82 -45.21 10.12
CA VAL A 55 -65.95 -44.28 10.29
C VAL A 55 -65.69 -43.06 9.42
N LYS A 56 -66.53 -42.84 8.41
CA LYS A 56 -66.63 -41.59 7.65
C LYS A 56 -67.28 -40.55 8.55
N HIS A 57 -66.51 -39.57 9.02
CA HIS A 57 -67.08 -38.32 9.52
C HIS A 57 -67.14 -37.31 8.37
N GLU A 58 -68.36 -37.04 7.91
CA GLU A 58 -68.69 -35.87 7.10
C GLU A 58 -68.61 -34.63 7.98
N HIS A 59 -67.57 -33.82 7.80
CA HIS A 59 -67.54 -32.46 8.32
C HIS A 59 -67.81 -31.48 7.19
N LYS A 60 -69.07 -31.03 7.12
CA LYS A 60 -69.46 -29.76 6.52
C LYS A 60 -68.89 -28.63 7.38
N SER A 61 -67.77 -28.06 6.99
CA SER A 61 -67.34 -26.75 7.48
C SER A 61 -67.34 -25.76 6.31
N ARG A 62 -68.44 -25.02 6.23
CA ARG A 62 -68.50 -23.73 5.53
C ARG A 62 -67.61 -22.76 6.31
N SER A 63 -66.47 -22.39 5.75
CA SER A 63 -65.74 -21.19 6.16
C SER A 63 -65.35 -20.41 4.92
N SER A 64 -66.19 -19.44 4.60
CA SER A 64 -65.95 -18.39 3.61
C SER A 64 -64.75 -17.57 4.03
N SER A 65 -63.57 -17.91 3.49
CA SER A 65 -62.42 -17.01 3.53
C SER A 65 -62.74 -15.79 2.67
N SER A 66 -62.97 -14.66 3.33
CA SER A 66 -63.04 -13.35 2.71
C SER A 66 -61.70 -13.08 2.02
N LYS A 67 -61.70 -13.16 0.69
CA LYS A 67 -60.58 -12.72 -0.13
C LYS A 67 -60.47 -11.20 0.02
N ARG A 68 -59.63 -10.73 0.94
CA ARG A 68 -59.12 -9.36 0.93
C ARG A 68 -58.48 -9.11 -0.45
N LYS A 69 -59.20 -8.39 -1.31
CA LYS A 69 -58.70 -7.93 -2.59
C LYS A 69 -57.54 -6.98 -2.30
N LYS A 70 -56.33 -7.39 -2.69
CA LYS A 70 -55.15 -6.52 -2.75
C LYS A 70 -55.50 -5.36 -3.69
N SER A 71 -55.63 -4.15 -3.16
CA SER A 71 -55.80 -2.96 -3.99
C SER A 71 -54.55 -2.83 -4.86
N ARG A 72 -54.73 -2.95 -6.17
CA ARG A 72 -53.74 -2.47 -7.13
C ARG A 72 -53.96 -0.95 -7.17
N LYS A 73 -52.99 -0.21 -6.63
CA LYS A 73 -52.87 1.23 -6.82
C LYS A 73 -52.61 1.44 -8.31
N TYR A 74 -53.67 1.69 -9.08
CA TYR A 74 -53.55 2.15 -10.45
C TYR A 74 -53.28 3.64 -10.37
N THR A 75 -52.16 4.05 -10.95
CA THR A 75 -51.83 5.44 -11.19
C THR A 75 -52.87 6.03 -12.13
N ASP A 76 -53.40 7.16 -11.69
CA ASP A 76 -54.35 8.00 -12.39
C ASP A 76 -53.75 8.48 -13.72
N SER A 77 -54.44 8.21 -14.81
CA SER A 77 -54.25 8.85 -16.10
C SER A 77 -55.63 8.96 -16.71
N SER A 78 -56.13 10.17 -16.63
CA SER A 78 -57.41 10.68 -17.08
C SER A 78 -57.56 10.55 -18.59
N GLU A 79 -58.48 9.70 -19.05
CA GLU A 79 -59.24 9.92 -20.28
C GLU A 79 -60.70 9.47 -20.03
N SER A 80 -61.62 10.39 -20.32
CA SER A 80 -63.05 10.27 -20.11
C SER A 80 -63.65 9.38 -21.16
N ASP A 81 -64.29 8.27 -20.77
CA ASP A 81 -65.23 7.56 -21.64
C ASP A 81 -66.39 6.99 -20.81
N SER A 82 -67.61 7.42 -21.12
CA SER A 82 -68.82 6.96 -20.43
C SER A 82 -69.20 5.57 -20.95
N ASP A 83 -68.52 4.56 -20.40
CA ASP A 83 -68.71 3.14 -20.69
C ASP A 83 -70.14 2.74 -20.27
N THR A 84 -71.02 2.59 -21.27
CA THR A 84 -72.44 2.20 -21.07
C THR A 84 -72.52 0.81 -20.43
N SER A 85 -73.61 0.49 -19.72
CA SER A 85 -73.78 -0.82 -19.04
C SER A 85 -73.55 -2.04 -19.94
N ASP A 86 -73.72 -1.87 -21.25
CA ASP A 86 -73.50 -2.92 -22.24
C ASP A 86 -72.01 -3.13 -22.58
N GLU A 87 -71.16 -2.11 -22.56
CA GLU A 87 -69.71 -2.25 -22.80
C GLU A 87 -69.00 -2.97 -21.62
N MET A 88 -69.37 -2.69 -20.36
CA MET A 88 -68.86 -3.46 -19.22
C MET A 88 -69.26 -4.95 -19.29
N ARG A 89 -70.50 -5.24 -19.73
CA ARG A 89 -70.96 -6.61 -19.98
C ARG A 89 -70.17 -7.26 -21.11
N LEU A 90 -69.93 -6.55 -22.22
CA LEU A 90 -69.11 -7.03 -23.32
C LEU A 90 -67.67 -7.35 -22.88
N ARG A 91 -67.03 -6.51 -22.07
CA ARG A 91 -65.69 -6.79 -21.51
C ARG A 91 -65.67 -7.98 -20.56
N GLU A 92 -66.72 -8.18 -19.78
CA GLU A 92 -66.85 -9.34 -18.90
C GLU A 92 -67.09 -10.63 -19.71
N GLU A 93 -67.92 -10.56 -20.75
CA GLU A 93 -68.13 -11.63 -21.73
C GLU A 93 -66.85 -11.94 -22.50
N GLU A 94 -66.04 -10.94 -22.89
CA GLU A 94 -64.73 -11.13 -23.49
C GLU A 94 -63.75 -11.80 -22.52
N ARG A 95 -63.73 -11.38 -21.24
CA ARG A 95 -62.92 -12.04 -20.21
C ARG A 95 -63.34 -13.50 -20.02
N GLN A 96 -64.64 -13.78 -20.08
CA GLN A 96 -65.18 -15.14 -20.00
C GLN A 96 -64.77 -15.96 -21.24
N LYS A 97 -64.95 -15.41 -22.44
CA LYS A 97 -64.50 -16.02 -23.71
C LYS A 97 -63.00 -16.32 -23.70
N ILE A 98 -62.16 -15.40 -23.23
CA ILE A 98 -60.71 -15.61 -23.09
C ILE A 98 -60.39 -16.69 -22.04
N ALA A 99 -61.11 -16.72 -20.92
CA ALA A 99 -60.94 -17.74 -19.89
C ALA A 99 -61.33 -19.13 -20.41
N GLU A 100 -62.42 -19.22 -21.17
CA GLU A 100 -62.89 -20.43 -21.83
C GLU A 100 -61.93 -20.89 -22.93
N GLN A 101 -61.47 -19.99 -23.80
CA GLN A 101 -60.44 -20.29 -24.79
C GLN A 101 -59.14 -20.78 -24.13
N LYS A 102 -58.71 -20.16 -23.02
CA LYS A 102 -57.55 -20.63 -22.23
C LYS A 102 -57.81 -22.00 -21.61
N LYS A 103 -59.03 -22.30 -21.16
CA LYS A 103 -59.42 -23.60 -20.60
C LYS A 103 -59.42 -24.67 -21.69
N LEU A 104 -59.96 -24.35 -22.86
CA LEU A 104 -59.97 -25.20 -24.05
C LEU A 104 -58.54 -25.48 -24.53
N ARG A 105 -57.71 -24.45 -24.68
CA ARG A 105 -56.30 -24.58 -25.06
C ARG A 105 -55.51 -25.45 -24.07
N LYS A 106 -55.77 -25.30 -22.76
CA LYS A 106 -55.17 -26.17 -21.72
C LYS A 106 -55.70 -27.60 -21.78
N ALA A 107 -56.95 -27.82 -22.20
CA ALA A 107 -57.53 -29.15 -22.38
C ALA A 107 -56.96 -29.84 -23.62
N LEU A 108 -56.87 -29.13 -24.75
CA LEU A 108 -56.22 -29.61 -25.98
C LEU A 108 -54.74 -29.95 -25.74
N MET A 109 -54.00 -29.07 -25.06
CA MET A 109 -52.62 -29.33 -24.66
C MET A 109 -52.49 -30.56 -23.75
N LYS A 110 -53.48 -30.84 -22.89
CA LYS A 110 -53.52 -32.04 -22.03
C LYS A 110 -53.89 -33.32 -22.78
N ALA A 111 -54.68 -33.19 -23.85
CA ALA A 111 -55.12 -34.31 -24.67
C ALA A 111 -54.00 -34.80 -25.61
N HIS A 112 -53.23 -33.87 -26.18
CA HIS A 112 -52.06 -34.17 -27.03
C HIS A 112 -50.77 -34.43 -26.24
N GLU A 113 -50.82 -34.44 -24.90
CA GLU A 113 -49.63 -34.61 -24.06
C GLU A 113 -49.13 -36.06 -24.10
N THR A 114 -47.86 -36.26 -24.41
CA THR A 114 -47.24 -37.59 -24.32
C THR A 114 -47.22 -38.08 -22.87
N PRO A 115 -47.19 -39.41 -22.61
CA PRO A 115 -47.11 -39.95 -21.25
C PRO A 115 -45.94 -39.39 -20.42
N GLN A 116 -44.82 -39.08 -21.08
CA GLN A 116 -43.62 -38.49 -20.47
C GLN A 116 -43.85 -37.03 -20.06
N GLN A 117 -44.45 -36.21 -20.93
CA GLN A 117 -44.80 -34.82 -20.61
C GLN A 117 -45.81 -34.74 -19.46
N LYS A 118 -46.78 -35.67 -19.43
CA LYS A 118 -47.76 -35.80 -18.33
C LYS A 118 -47.08 -36.10 -16.99
N ARG A 119 -46.02 -36.90 -16.99
CA ARG A 119 -45.19 -37.19 -15.80
C ARG A 119 -44.40 -35.95 -15.38
N ALA A 120 -43.75 -35.27 -16.31
CA ALA A 120 -43.00 -34.03 -16.04
C ALA A 120 -43.89 -32.94 -15.42
N ARG A 121 -45.10 -32.71 -15.97
CA ARG A 121 -46.04 -31.74 -15.37
C ARG A 121 -46.47 -32.13 -13.95
N ARG A 122 -46.68 -33.42 -13.68
CA ARG A 122 -47.04 -33.89 -12.33
C ARG A 122 -45.89 -33.67 -11.35
N ILE A 123 -44.66 -33.91 -11.77
CA ILE A 123 -43.44 -33.65 -10.98
C ILE A 123 -43.29 -32.14 -10.74
N ALA A 124 -43.37 -31.30 -11.77
CA ALA A 124 -43.28 -29.85 -11.63
C ALA A 124 -44.39 -29.28 -10.72
N LYS A 125 -45.62 -29.79 -10.84
CA LYS A 125 -46.73 -29.42 -9.94
C LYS A 125 -46.47 -29.84 -8.50
N LYS A 126 -45.79 -30.98 -8.27
CA LYS A 126 -45.39 -31.44 -6.94
C LYS A 126 -44.28 -30.54 -6.37
N MET A 127 -43.21 -30.30 -7.13
CA MET A 127 -42.11 -29.40 -6.75
C MET A 127 -42.58 -27.97 -6.48
N ALA A 128 -43.47 -27.41 -7.30
CA ALA A 128 -44.02 -26.07 -7.07
C ALA A 128 -44.88 -25.98 -5.80
N LYS A 129 -45.60 -27.06 -5.45
CA LYS A 129 -46.34 -27.12 -4.16
C LYS A 129 -45.40 -27.20 -2.98
N GLU A 130 -44.33 -27.99 -3.10
CA GLU A 130 -43.30 -28.16 -2.06
C GLU A 130 -42.52 -26.86 -1.84
N ALA A 131 -42.08 -26.19 -2.91
CA ALA A 131 -41.44 -24.87 -2.85
C ALA A 131 -42.35 -23.82 -2.21
N LYS A 132 -43.66 -23.82 -2.51
CA LYS A 132 -44.63 -22.92 -1.88
C LYS A 132 -44.80 -23.22 -0.38
N GLN A 133 -44.81 -24.49 0.02
CA GLN A 133 -44.86 -24.86 1.44
C GLN A 133 -43.57 -24.45 2.18
N ARG A 134 -42.41 -24.68 1.58
CA ARG A 134 -41.09 -24.28 2.11
C ARG A 134 -40.99 -22.76 2.32
N ASN A 135 -41.40 -21.98 1.32
CA ASN A 135 -41.43 -20.52 1.43
C ASN A 135 -42.43 -20.01 2.47
N ALA A 136 -43.57 -20.69 2.66
CA ALA A 136 -44.53 -20.35 3.70
C ALA A 136 -43.97 -20.58 5.11
N LEU A 137 -43.13 -21.61 5.28
CA LEU A 137 -42.50 -21.96 6.56
C LEU A 137 -41.28 -21.09 6.93
N GLY A 138 -40.87 -20.16 6.05
CA GLY A 138 -39.74 -19.26 6.32
C GLY A 138 -38.36 -19.91 6.16
N TRP A 139 -38.30 -21.09 5.52
CA TRP A 139 -37.05 -21.80 5.22
C TRP A 139 -36.40 -21.19 3.97
N THR A 140 -35.82 -20.00 4.13
CA THR A 140 -35.10 -19.25 3.07
C THR A 140 -33.61 -19.13 3.41
N GLY A 141 -32.75 -19.05 2.40
CA GLY A 141 -31.29 -18.97 2.60
C GLY A 141 -30.64 -20.35 2.82
N ALA A 142 -29.75 -20.45 3.82
CA ALA A 142 -28.90 -21.63 4.07
C ALA A 142 -29.65 -22.94 4.37
N PHE A 143 -30.97 -22.89 4.59
CA PHE A 143 -31.81 -24.06 4.89
C PHE A 143 -32.74 -24.45 3.72
N SER A 144 -32.54 -23.83 2.55
CA SER A 144 -33.28 -24.14 1.32
C SER A 144 -32.97 -25.56 0.80
N ASP A 145 -31.79 -26.10 1.08
CA ASP A 145 -31.27 -27.26 0.35
C ASP A 145 -31.75 -28.62 0.89
N TYR A 146 -32.56 -28.62 1.94
CA TYR A 146 -33.14 -29.84 2.50
C TYR A 146 -34.54 -30.10 1.91
N SER A 147 -34.76 -31.28 1.31
CA SER A 147 -36.08 -31.79 0.93
C SER A 147 -36.52 -32.95 1.83
N ASN A 148 -37.82 -33.22 1.91
CA ASN A 148 -38.37 -34.42 2.58
C ASN A 148 -37.81 -35.74 2.02
N GLY A 149 -37.30 -35.74 0.79
CA GLY A 149 -36.69 -36.92 0.16
C GLY A 149 -35.23 -37.15 0.54
N ASP A 150 -34.55 -36.13 1.06
CA ASP A 150 -33.11 -36.15 1.37
C ASP A 150 -32.84 -36.32 2.87
N ASN A 151 -33.85 -36.75 3.64
CA ASN A 151 -33.71 -36.96 5.07
C ASN A 151 -32.99 -38.29 5.36
N PRO A 152 -31.75 -38.27 5.90
CA PRO A 152 -30.99 -39.49 6.21
C PRO A 152 -31.64 -40.36 7.30
N PHE A 153 -32.57 -39.81 8.09
CA PHE A 153 -33.31 -40.53 9.12
C PHE A 153 -34.66 -41.09 8.63
N GLY A 154 -35.01 -40.87 7.36
CA GLY A 154 -36.20 -41.46 6.75
C GLY A 154 -37.54 -40.88 7.21
N ASP A 155 -37.57 -39.74 7.92
CA ASP A 155 -38.85 -39.12 8.31
C ASP A 155 -39.57 -38.53 7.08
N PRO A 156 -40.81 -38.95 6.79
CA PRO A 156 -41.57 -38.46 5.64
C PRO A 156 -42.08 -37.02 5.79
N GLN A 157 -41.86 -36.40 6.95
CA GLN A 157 -42.49 -35.15 7.37
C GLN A 157 -41.48 -34.10 7.88
N LEU A 158 -40.22 -34.15 7.43
CA LEU A 158 -39.16 -33.21 7.81
C LEU A 158 -39.55 -31.73 7.61
N MET A 159 -40.28 -31.44 6.54
CA MET A 159 -40.76 -30.10 6.17
C MET A 159 -41.99 -29.65 6.97
N LYS A 160 -42.53 -30.45 7.90
CA LYS A 160 -43.62 -29.97 8.77
C LYS A 160 -43.01 -29.25 9.96
N PRO A 161 -43.50 -28.05 10.32
CA PRO A 161 -42.97 -27.32 11.45
C PRO A 161 -43.22 -28.12 12.73
N PHE A 162 -42.16 -28.29 13.52
CA PHE A 162 -42.25 -28.91 14.82
C PHE A 162 -43.06 -28.00 15.76
N MET A 163 -44.09 -28.57 16.38
CA MET A 163 -44.96 -27.86 17.31
C MET A 163 -44.78 -28.48 18.68
N TRP A 164 -44.35 -27.67 19.66
CA TRP A 164 -44.21 -28.14 21.03
C TRP A 164 -45.56 -28.16 21.74
N GLN A 165 -46.36 -29.20 21.48
CA GLN A 165 -47.74 -29.32 21.96
C GLN A 165 -47.88 -29.10 23.47
N LYS A 166 -47.03 -29.76 24.28
CA LYS A 166 -47.00 -29.59 25.74
C LYS A 166 -46.70 -28.16 26.21
N LYS A 167 -45.92 -27.39 25.43
CA LYS A 167 -45.64 -25.97 25.74
C LYS A 167 -46.90 -25.13 25.55
N TYR A 168 -47.61 -25.32 24.43
CA TYR A 168 -48.85 -24.59 24.15
C TYR A 168 -49.99 -24.99 25.09
N GLU A 169 -50.05 -26.26 25.52
CA GLU A 169 -50.97 -26.74 26.57
C GLU A 169 -50.72 -26.03 27.90
N LYS A 170 -49.45 -25.93 28.33
CA LYS A 170 -49.06 -25.24 29.57
C LYS A 170 -49.29 -23.73 29.50
N GLU A 171 -49.14 -23.12 28.32
CA GLU A 171 -49.39 -21.69 28.06
C GLU A 171 -50.89 -21.37 27.84
N GLY A 172 -51.78 -22.36 27.88
CA GLY A 172 -53.23 -22.16 27.67
C GLY A 172 -53.62 -21.79 26.23
N ARG A 173 -52.72 -21.97 25.26
CA ARG A 173 -52.88 -21.59 23.84
C ARG A 173 -53.37 -22.74 22.96
N LEU A 174 -54.26 -23.59 23.48
CA LEU A 174 -54.82 -24.73 22.74
C LEU A 174 -55.81 -24.33 21.64
N ASN A 175 -56.46 -23.17 21.77
CA ASN A 175 -57.50 -22.69 20.84
C ASN A 175 -56.93 -21.90 19.64
N VAL A 176 -55.62 -21.63 19.61
CA VAL A 176 -54.96 -20.88 18.53
C VAL A 176 -54.73 -21.82 17.34
N THR A 177 -55.03 -21.36 16.12
CA THR A 177 -54.88 -22.22 14.95
C THR A 177 -53.41 -22.52 14.69
N THR A 178 -53.12 -23.73 14.21
CA THR A 178 -51.75 -24.15 13.84
C THR A 178 -51.10 -23.21 12.82
N SER A 179 -51.90 -22.59 11.96
CA SER A 179 -51.44 -21.60 10.98
C SER A 179 -50.98 -20.28 11.63
N GLU A 180 -51.67 -19.82 12.68
CA GLU A 180 -51.31 -18.58 13.40
C GLU A 180 -50.01 -18.77 14.18
N LEU A 181 -49.81 -19.93 14.82
CA LEU A 181 -48.56 -20.24 15.54
C LEU A 181 -47.34 -20.32 14.60
N ILE A 182 -47.53 -20.80 13.37
CA ILE A 182 -46.45 -20.82 12.36
C ILE A 182 -46.07 -19.40 11.94
N GLU A 183 -47.06 -18.52 11.75
CA GLU A 183 -46.81 -17.12 11.37
C GLU A 183 -46.17 -16.33 12.53
N GLU A 184 -46.62 -16.53 13.78
CA GLU A 184 -45.97 -15.93 14.95
C GLU A 184 -44.50 -16.36 15.08
N ASN A 185 -44.21 -17.65 14.91
CA ASN A 185 -42.83 -18.14 14.95
C ASN A 185 -41.98 -17.61 13.79
N ARG A 186 -42.57 -17.45 12.60
CA ARG A 186 -41.92 -16.83 11.44
C ARG A 186 -41.57 -15.36 11.72
N ILE A 187 -42.49 -14.60 12.29
CA ILE A 187 -42.27 -13.20 12.67
C ILE A 187 -41.14 -13.12 13.71
N ARG A 188 -41.18 -13.94 14.77
CA ARG A 188 -40.09 -14.01 15.78
C ARG A 188 -38.74 -14.35 15.16
N LEU A 189 -38.70 -15.26 14.18
CA LEU A 189 -37.45 -15.61 13.49
C LEU A 189 -36.90 -14.44 12.68
N LEU A 190 -37.76 -13.69 12.00
CA LEU A 190 -37.37 -12.49 11.25
C LEU A 190 -36.88 -11.39 12.19
N GLU A 191 -37.58 -11.15 13.31
CA GLU A 191 -37.17 -10.22 14.35
C GLU A 191 -35.77 -10.59 14.89
N ASN A 192 -35.57 -11.86 15.28
CA ASN A 192 -34.27 -12.37 15.71
C ASN A 192 -33.18 -12.19 14.65
N GLN A 193 -33.49 -12.40 13.35
CA GLN A 193 -32.53 -12.16 12.27
C GLN A 193 -32.14 -10.69 12.18
N THR A 194 -33.11 -9.77 12.22
CA THR A 194 -32.82 -8.33 12.20
C THR A 194 -32.07 -7.85 13.45
N GLU A 195 -32.34 -8.45 14.61
CA GLU A 195 -31.60 -8.18 15.84
C GLU A 195 -30.15 -8.67 15.73
N LEU A 196 -29.94 -9.88 15.21
CA LEU A 196 -28.61 -10.43 14.96
C LEU A 196 -27.82 -9.60 13.94
N GLU A 197 -28.47 -9.11 12.88
CA GLU A 197 -27.86 -8.21 11.89
C GLU A 197 -27.44 -6.89 12.52
N LYS A 198 -28.30 -6.25 13.32
CA LYS A 198 -27.95 -5.02 14.07
C LYS A 198 -26.79 -5.26 15.04
N ILE A 199 -26.75 -6.42 15.71
CA ILE A 199 -25.63 -6.77 16.59
C ILE A 199 -24.33 -6.96 15.79
N ARG A 200 -24.40 -7.61 14.63
CA ARG A 200 -23.26 -7.83 13.74
C ARG A 200 -22.72 -6.50 13.22
N GLU A 201 -23.60 -5.60 12.77
CA GLU A 201 -23.24 -4.26 12.33
C GLU A 201 -22.54 -3.47 13.43
N LYS A 202 -23.10 -3.45 14.66
CA LYS A 202 -22.45 -2.80 15.82
C LYS A 202 -21.11 -3.42 16.20
N ARG A 203 -20.88 -4.70 15.94
CA ARG A 203 -19.56 -5.34 16.14
C ARG A 203 -18.58 -4.88 15.08
N LEU A 204 -19.01 -4.89 13.82
CA LEU A 204 -18.21 -4.44 12.68
C LEU A 204 -17.81 -2.97 12.82
N GLN A 205 -18.74 -2.09 13.22
CA GLN A 205 -18.45 -0.68 13.47
C GLN A 205 -17.43 -0.47 14.59
N ARG A 206 -17.55 -1.24 15.69
CA ARG A 206 -16.57 -1.18 16.79
C ARG A 206 -15.20 -1.67 16.37
N GLU A 207 -15.14 -2.70 15.55
CA GLU A 207 -13.88 -3.23 15.01
C GLU A 207 -13.25 -2.26 14.00
N ALA A 208 -14.06 -1.66 13.10
CA ALA A 208 -13.62 -0.64 12.17
C ALA A 208 -13.07 0.59 12.91
N MET A 209 -13.78 1.11 13.91
CA MET A 209 -13.31 2.25 14.72
C MET A 209 -11.99 1.94 15.44
N LYS A 210 -11.84 0.72 15.98
CA LYS A 210 -10.58 0.29 16.61
C LYS A 210 -9.44 0.22 15.61
N ASN A 211 -9.69 -0.34 14.42
CA ASN A 211 -8.70 -0.43 13.36
C ASN A 211 -8.30 0.96 12.84
N GLU A 212 -9.26 1.87 12.65
CA GLU A 212 -8.99 3.26 12.26
C GLU A 212 -8.13 3.98 13.31
N LEU A 213 -8.45 3.84 14.60
CA LEU A 213 -7.64 4.44 15.66
C LEU A 213 -6.21 3.88 15.70
N GLU A 214 -6.06 2.58 15.47
CA GLU A 214 -4.75 1.92 15.42
C GLU A 214 -3.95 2.33 14.16
N VAL A 215 -4.61 2.49 13.01
CA VAL A 215 -3.97 3.04 11.80
C VAL A 215 -3.51 4.47 12.04
N LEU A 216 -4.37 5.33 12.60
CA LEU A 216 -4.01 6.71 12.94
C LEU A 216 -2.84 6.77 13.94
N ARG A 217 -2.79 5.85 14.89
CA ARG A 217 -1.66 5.73 15.83
C ARG A 217 -0.37 5.38 15.09
N ARG A 218 -0.39 4.36 14.23
CA ARG A 218 0.78 3.97 13.42
C ARG A 218 1.23 5.07 12.47
N GLU A 219 0.30 5.79 11.88
CA GLU A 219 0.62 6.94 11.02
C GLU A 219 1.30 8.07 11.81
N ARG A 220 0.87 8.33 13.05
CA ARG A 220 1.52 9.30 13.94
C ARG A 220 2.95 8.86 14.27
N GLU A 221 3.11 7.62 14.73
CA GLU A 221 4.42 7.04 15.06
C GLU A 221 5.35 7.07 13.82
N ASN A 222 4.83 6.75 12.63
CA ASN A 222 5.60 6.81 11.38
C ASN A 222 6.01 8.25 11.00
N LYS A 223 5.12 9.24 11.19
CA LYS A 223 5.46 10.66 10.95
C LYS A 223 6.54 11.14 11.92
N GLU A 224 6.45 10.78 13.20
CA GLU A 224 7.46 11.09 14.20
C GLU A 224 8.81 10.45 13.84
N PHE A 225 8.79 9.18 13.41
CA PHE A 225 10.00 8.47 12.98
C PHE A 225 10.66 9.11 11.74
N VAL A 226 9.87 9.50 10.73
CA VAL A 226 10.39 10.20 9.54
C VAL A 226 11.00 11.55 9.93
N ASN A 227 10.35 12.30 10.82
CA ASN A 227 10.90 13.57 11.31
C ASN A 227 12.18 13.36 12.11
N TRP A 228 12.25 12.30 12.92
CA TRP A 228 13.46 11.93 13.65
C TRP A 228 14.62 11.59 12.70
N ILE A 229 14.39 10.80 11.65
CA ILE A 229 15.42 10.52 10.62
C ILE A 229 15.93 11.81 10.00
N LYS A 230 15.02 12.72 9.63
CA LYS A 230 15.41 14.02 9.06
C LYS A 230 16.28 14.81 10.03
N GLN A 231 15.89 14.89 11.31
CA GLN A 231 16.67 15.55 12.35
C GLN A 231 18.06 14.92 12.53
N GLU A 232 18.15 13.60 12.54
CA GLU A 232 19.42 12.87 12.64
C GLU A 232 20.33 13.16 11.43
N THR A 233 19.78 13.15 10.21
CA THR A 233 20.56 13.50 9.01
C THR A 233 21.08 14.93 9.04
N THR A 234 20.27 15.89 9.51
CA THR A 234 20.72 17.28 9.68
C THR A 234 21.79 17.41 10.75
N PHE A 235 21.65 16.67 11.86
CA PHE A 235 22.62 16.67 12.95
C PHE A 235 23.97 16.10 12.50
N HIS A 236 23.98 14.98 11.75
CA HIS A 236 25.20 14.43 11.18
C HIS A 236 25.92 15.42 10.27
N LEU A 237 25.18 16.18 9.47
CA LEU A 237 25.76 17.21 8.63
C LEU A 237 26.33 18.37 9.45
N GLU A 238 25.60 18.88 10.44
CA GLU A 238 26.08 19.94 11.33
C GLU A 238 27.34 19.52 12.09
N GLN A 239 27.38 18.27 12.54
CA GLN A 239 28.56 17.67 13.16
C GLN A 239 29.70 17.57 12.15
N ALA A 240 29.45 17.16 10.90
CA ALA A 240 30.46 17.11 9.84
C ALA A 240 31.03 18.52 9.55
N ARG A 241 30.17 19.54 9.42
CA ARG A 241 30.58 20.95 9.27
C ARG A 241 31.41 21.44 10.45
N THR A 242 30.99 21.14 11.68
CA THR A 242 31.72 21.55 12.88
C THR A 242 33.09 20.87 12.97
N ARG A 243 33.17 19.58 12.67
CA ARG A 243 34.44 18.83 12.60
C ARG A 243 35.34 19.38 11.51
N SER A 244 34.78 19.70 10.34
CA SER A 244 35.47 20.31 9.20
C SER A 244 36.12 21.64 9.61
N ARG A 245 35.35 22.51 10.27
CA ARG A 245 35.83 23.80 10.79
C ARG A 245 37.01 23.64 11.76
N ILE A 246 36.94 22.67 12.67
CA ILE A 246 38.02 22.38 13.62
C ILE A 246 39.27 21.91 12.87
N ARG A 247 39.14 21.01 11.88
CA ARG A 247 40.27 20.50 11.09
C ARG A 247 40.98 21.60 10.29
N MET A 248 40.22 22.52 9.69
CA MET A 248 40.77 23.67 8.98
C MET A 248 41.57 24.58 9.91
N ARG A 249 41.05 24.86 11.11
CA ARG A 249 41.77 25.66 12.12
C ARG A 249 43.07 24.98 12.58
N GLU A 250 43.05 23.66 12.71
CA GLU A 250 44.21 22.88 13.16
C GLU A 250 45.20 22.54 12.02
N GLY A 251 44.99 23.04 10.80
CA GLY A 251 45.90 22.84 9.66
C GLY A 251 45.92 21.42 9.09
N ARG A 252 44.90 20.61 9.39
CA ARG A 252 44.78 19.19 9.00
C ARG A 252 43.46 18.92 8.27
N ALA A 253 43.07 19.88 7.44
CA ALA A 253 41.87 19.83 6.63
C ALA A 253 41.96 18.71 5.59
N LYS A 254 40.83 18.03 5.39
CA LYS A 254 40.67 17.11 4.27
C LYS A 254 40.27 17.90 3.00
N PRO A 255 40.51 17.35 1.80
CA PRO A 255 40.05 17.92 0.54
C PRO A 255 38.55 18.27 0.52
N ILE A 256 37.70 17.44 1.12
CA ILE A 256 36.26 17.70 1.25
C ILE A 256 35.97 18.94 2.10
N ASP A 257 36.78 19.21 3.12
CA ASP A 257 36.59 20.36 4.02
C ASP A 257 36.71 21.67 3.22
N TYR A 258 37.74 21.78 2.37
CA TYR A 258 37.92 22.93 1.48
C TYR A 258 36.79 23.09 0.46
N LEU A 259 36.33 21.97 -0.14
CA LEU A 259 35.23 21.99 -1.11
C LEU A 259 33.89 22.38 -0.47
N ALA A 260 33.62 21.90 0.75
CA ALA A 260 32.42 22.25 1.49
C ALA A 260 32.41 23.76 1.84
N THR A 261 33.53 24.29 2.33
CA THR A 261 33.69 25.73 2.61
C THR A 261 33.59 26.57 1.34
N TYR A 262 34.13 26.08 0.22
CA TYR A 262 34.00 26.72 -1.09
C TYR A 262 32.53 26.84 -1.52
N VAL A 263 31.74 25.78 -1.35
CA VAL A 263 30.31 25.77 -1.71
C VAL A 263 29.50 26.73 -0.86
N SER A 264 29.82 26.83 0.43
CA SER A 264 29.23 27.78 1.38
C SER A 264 29.67 29.23 1.20
N ASP A 265 30.33 29.57 0.08
CA ASP A 265 30.72 30.92 -0.30
C ASP A 265 31.54 31.68 0.78
N GLY A 266 32.20 30.94 1.69
CA GLY A 266 32.98 31.51 2.80
C GLY A 266 32.15 32.24 3.85
N GLU A 267 30.86 31.92 4.02
CA GLU A 267 30.03 32.49 5.09
C GLU A 267 30.57 32.17 6.50
N ASP A 268 31.36 31.11 6.64
CA ASP A 268 32.14 30.81 7.85
C ASP A 268 33.36 31.74 7.94
N GLN A 269 33.14 32.98 8.40
CA GLN A 269 34.13 34.08 8.55
C GLN A 269 35.33 33.78 9.48
N ASP A 270 35.38 32.62 10.12
CA ASP A 270 36.41 32.23 11.11
C ASP A 270 37.60 31.44 10.51
N CYS A 271 37.67 31.30 9.20
CA CYS A 271 38.71 30.51 8.53
C CYS A 271 39.82 31.43 8.01
N GLU A 272 40.66 31.94 8.91
CA GLU A 272 41.85 32.75 8.58
C GLU A 272 42.82 32.05 7.60
N HIS A 273 42.73 30.72 7.50
CA HIS A 273 43.55 29.87 6.62
C HIS A 273 42.87 29.43 5.31
N PHE A 274 41.69 29.98 4.97
CA PHE A 274 41.01 29.60 3.72
C PHE A 274 41.50 30.46 2.54
N GLU A 275 42.30 29.87 1.66
CA GLU A 275 42.70 30.47 0.39
C GLU A 275 41.71 30.08 -0.71
N PHE A 276 41.09 31.05 -1.39
CA PHE A 276 40.10 30.78 -2.45
C PHE A 276 40.78 30.29 -3.73
N LEU A 277 41.12 29.00 -3.77
CA LEU A 277 41.75 28.34 -4.92
C LEU A 277 40.71 27.79 -5.91
N GLU A 278 41.19 27.43 -7.10
CA GLU A 278 40.40 26.70 -8.08
C GLU A 278 39.95 25.34 -7.52
N PRO A 279 38.68 24.93 -7.67
CA PRO A 279 38.15 23.70 -7.07
C PRO A 279 38.95 22.44 -7.41
N THR A 280 39.51 22.39 -8.61
CA THR A 280 40.33 21.28 -9.12
C THR A 280 41.63 21.12 -8.35
N LYS A 281 42.20 22.21 -7.81
CA LYS A 281 43.47 22.18 -7.07
C LYS A 281 43.38 21.50 -5.72
N TYR A 282 42.21 21.55 -5.07
CA TYR A 282 42.00 20.81 -3.82
C TYR A 282 42.01 19.29 -4.02
N ALA A 283 41.81 18.83 -5.25
CA ALA A 283 41.85 17.43 -5.64
C ALA A 283 43.18 17.03 -6.33
N GLU A 284 44.22 17.88 -6.27
CA GLU A 284 45.54 17.56 -6.80
C GLU A 284 46.40 16.80 -5.77
N ASN A 285 47.09 15.74 -6.23
CA ASN A 285 48.08 14.98 -5.45
C ASN A 285 47.55 14.23 -4.22
N LEU A 286 46.33 13.70 -4.27
CA LEU A 286 45.79 12.82 -3.22
C LEU A 286 46.25 11.37 -3.42
N THR A 287 46.21 10.56 -2.36
CA THR A 287 46.40 9.11 -2.49
C THR A 287 45.14 8.46 -3.08
N VAL A 288 45.29 7.25 -3.63
CA VAL A 288 44.15 6.45 -4.16
C VAL A 288 43.04 6.29 -3.11
N ARG A 289 43.42 6.05 -1.85
CA ARG A 289 42.45 5.91 -0.74
C ARG A 289 41.73 7.21 -0.44
N ASP A 290 42.43 8.34 -0.45
CA ASP A 290 41.82 9.65 -0.20
C ASP A 290 40.87 10.05 -1.33
N TYR A 291 41.15 9.64 -2.57
CA TYR A 291 40.23 9.84 -3.70
C TYR A 291 38.95 9.00 -3.55
N GLU A 292 39.05 7.74 -3.12
CA GLU A 292 37.89 6.88 -2.85
C GLU A 292 37.03 7.45 -1.70
N ASP A 293 37.68 7.85 -0.60
CA ASP A 293 37.02 8.52 0.53
C ASP A 293 36.32 9.82 0.08
N LEU A 294 36.99 10.63 -0.73
CA LEU A 294 36.44 11.88 -1.26
C LEU A 294 35.21 11.64 -2.14
N LEU A 295 35.18 10.59 -2.96
CA LEU A 295 34.00 10.24 -3.77
C LEU A 295 32.80 9.84 -2.90
N VAL A 296 33.04 9.11 -1.81
CA VAL A 296 31.97 8.75 -0.86
C VAL A 296 31.47 10.00 -0.15
N ASP A 297 32.37 10.85 0.31
CA ASP A 297 32.02 12.10 1.00
C ASP A 297 31.24 13.04 0.07
N ILE A 298 31.63 13.19 -1.20
CA ILE A 298 30.92 14.02 -2.18
C ILE A 298 29.46 13.56 -2.36
N LYS A 299 29.20 12.25 -2.38
CA LYS A 299 27.82 11.71 -2.50
C LYS A 299 26.93 12.13 -1.34
N VAL A 300 27.47 12.16 -0.11
CA VAL A 300 26.71 12.63 1.07
C VAL A 300 26.32 14.10 0.91
N TYR A 301 27.20 14.93 0.36
CA TYR A 301 26.90 16.34 0.08
C TYR A 301 25.91 16.51 -1.11
N GLN A 302 25.93 15.62 -2.11
CA GLN A 302 24.95 15.62 -3.21
C GLN A 302 23.52 15.35 -2.74
N GLU A 303 23.34 14.44 -1.77
CA GLU A 303 22.01 14.13 -1.24
C GLU A 303 21.42 15.29 -0.43
N TYR A 304 22.28 16.12 0.17
CA TYR A 304 21.86 17.21 1.04
C TYR A 304 21.65 18.56 0.31
N HIS A 305 22.49 18.86 -0.68
CA HIS A 305 22.44 20.15 -1.37
C HIS A 305 21.35 20.20 -2.46
N GLY A 306 20.84 21.41 -2.74
CA GLY A 306 19.83 21.64 -3.77
C GLY A 306 20.38 21.47 -5.20
N GLU A 307 19.47 21.38 -6.18
CA GLU A 307 19.77 21.06 -7.59
C GLU A 307 20.89 21.91 -8.21
N ALA A 308 20.98 23.19 -7.86
CA ALA A 308 22.01 24.10 -8.38
C ALA A 308 23.43 23.73 -7.93
N LEU A 309 23.58 23.17 -6.73
CA LEU A 309 24.88 22.74 -6.19
C LEU A 309 25.19 21.29 -6.58
N ASN A 310 24.19 20.50 -6.95
CA ASN A 310 24.38 19.13 -7.41
C ASN A 310 25.18 19.06 -8.72
N GLN A 311 25.01 20.04 -9.60
CA GLN A 311 25.85 20.16 -10.81
C GLN A 311 27.34 20.30 -10.45
N PHE A 312 27.67 21.21 -9.53
CA PHE A 312 29.04 21.38 -9.05
C PHE A 312 29.63 20.08 -8.47
N TRP A 313 28.88 19.40 -7.60
CA TRP A 313 29.34 18.16 -6.99
C TRP A 313 29.47 17.01 -8.01
N ASN A 314 28.61 16.95 -9.02
CA ASN A 314 28.70 15.98 -10.12
C ASN A 314 29.95 16.23 -10.98
N ASP A 315 30.21 17.49 -11.33
CA ASP A 315 31.39 17.88 -12.08
C ASP A 315 32.67 17.58 -11.27
N MET A 316 32.66 17.86 -9.96
CA MET A 316 33.76 17.52 -9.05
C MET A 316 33.97 15.99 -8.93
N ALA A 317 32.89 15.21 -8.77
CA ALA A 317 32.97 13.75 -8.74
C ALA A 317 33.57 13.20 -10.04
N THR A 318 33.20 13.76 -11.19
CA THR A 318 33.76 13.38 -12.50
C THR A 318 35.26 13.65 -12.56
N VAL A 319 35.72 14.81 -12.09
CA VAL A 319 37.15 15.15 -12.02
C VAL A 319 37.91 14.19 -11.10
N VAL A 320 37.38 13.93 -9.91
CA VAL A 320 37.99 13.04 -8.91
C VAL A 320 38.07 11.59 -9.44
N GLN A 321 36.99 11.10 -10.04
CA GLN A 321 36.93 9.75 -10.60
C GLN A 321 37.92 9.57 -11.75
N HIS A 322 38.06 10.57 -12.61
CA HIS A 322 39.07 10.53 -13.67
C HIS A 322 40.50 10.50 -13.12
N ARG A 323 40.80 11.29 -12.07
CA ARG A 323 42.11 11.27 -11.40
C ARG A 323 42.40 9.93 -10.74
N LEU A 324 41.40 9.33 -10.08
CA LEU A 324 41.50 8.00 -9.50
C LEU A 324 41.84 6.95 -10.57
N ASN A 325 41.12 6.95 -11.68
CA ASN A 325 41.36 6.04 -12.80
C ASN A 325 42.76 6.22 -13.41
N GLN A 326 43.23 7.46 -13.53
CA GLN A 326 44.58 7.76 -14.02
C GLN A 326 45.67 7.20 -13.09
N GLN A 327 45.51 7.34 -11.76
CA GLN A 327 46.45 6.80 -10.76
C GLN A 327 46.43 5.26 -10.69
N GLN A 328 45.26 4.65 -10.87
CA GLN A 328 45.13 3.19 -10.94
C GLN A 328 45.75 2.65 -12.24
N ALA A 329 45.63 3.39 -13.35
CA ALA A 329 46.24 3.02 -14.62
C ALA A 329 47.78 3.07 -14.58
N THR A 330 48.37 4.09 -13.95
CA THR A 330 49.84 4.23 -13.83
C THR A 330 50.48 3.22 -12.88
N SER A 331 49.72 2.70 -11.90
CA SER A 331 50.20 1.68 -10.96
C SER A 331 50.11 0.25 -11.49
N ALA A 332 49.43 0.02 -12.62
CA ALA A 332 49.29 -1.31 -13.24
C ALA A 332 50.38 -1.57 -14.31
N PRO A 333 51.36 -2.47 -14.08
CA PRO A 333 52.53 -2.65 -14.96
C PRO A 333 52.21 -3.26 -16.34
N THR A 334 51.04 -3.87 -16.53
CA THR A 334 50.70 -4.62 -17.76
C THR A 334 50.00 -3.77 -18.84
N SER A 335 49.61 -2.52 -18.54
CA SER A 335 48.83 -1.66 -19.46
C SER A 335 49.65 -0.62 -20.23
N ALA A 336 50.95 -0.50 -19.96
CA ALA A 336 51.80 0.59 -20.46
C ALA A 336 51.89 0.63 -22.00
N HIS A 337 52.04 -0.52 -22.66
CA HIS A 337 52.29 -0.54 -24.11
C HIS A 337 51.08 -0.18 -24.97
N ARG A 338 49.85 -0.50 -24.54
CA ARG A 338 48.63 -0.01 -25.22
C ARG A 338 48.44 1.49 -24.98
N GLN A 339 48.75 1.98 -23.79
CA GLN A 339 48.52 3.39 -23.42
C GLN A 339 49.50 4.37 -24.08
N GLU A 340 50.75 3.98 -24.36
CA GLU A 340 51.73 4.85 -25.01
C GLU A 340 51.33 5.26 -26.44
N ILE A 341 50.77 4.35 -27.23
CA ILE A 341 50.26 4.65 -28.58
C ILE A 341 49.04 5.58 -28.51
N HIS A 342 48.19 5.37 -27.50
CA HIS A 342 47.07 6.28 -27.27
C HIS A 342 47.53 7.63 -26.72
N ALA A 343 48.61 7.73 -25.93
CA ALA A 343 49.04 8.98 -25.27
C ALA A 343 49.35 10.13 -26.24
N SER A 344 49.96 9.85 -27.40
CA SER A 344 50.19 10.88 -28.43
C SER A 344 48.87 11.32 -29.07
N VAL A 345 48.02 10.37 -29.47
CA VAL A 345 46.71 10.66 -30.06
C VAL A 345 45.81 11.38 -29.05
N PHE A 346 45.95 11.07 -27.77
CA PHE A 346 45.25 11.71 -26.68
C PHE A 346 45.67 13.14 -26.46
N ALA A 347 46.97 13.45 -26.54
CA ALA A 347 47.45 14.81 -26.44
C ALA A 347 46.86 15.67 -27.57
N ASP A 348 46.82 15.13 -28.78
CA ASP A 348 46.21 15.78 -29.95
C ASP A 348 44.70 15.97 -29.75
N ILE A 349 43.99 14.96 -29.22
CA ILE A 349 42.57 15.06 -28.88
C ILE A 349 42.33 16.10 -27.78
N GLU A 350 43.14 16.11 -26.72
CA GLU A 350 43.03 17.07 -25.63
C GLU A 350 43.25 18.50 -26.16
N GLU A 351 44.24 18.72 -27.03
CA GLU A 351 44.45 20.00 -27.71
C GLU A 351 43.25 20.40 -28.59
N MET A 352 42.73 19.47 -29.39
CA MET A 352 41.54 19.71 -30.21
C MET A 352 40.30 20.03 -29.37
N LEU A 353 40.17 19.45 -28.18
CA LEU A 353 39.05 19.66 -27.26
C LEU A 353 39.24 20.91 -26.40
N ASN A 354 40.48 21.38 -26.21
CA ASN A 354 40.78 22.56 -25.39
C ASN A 354 40.18 23.85 -25.97
N ASN A 355 40.10 23.97 -27.30
CA ASN A 355 39.63 25.18 -27.98
C ASN A 355 38.13 25.21 -28.25
N LYS A 356 37.35 24.24 -27.77
CA LYS A 356 35.91 24.11 -28.04
C LYS A 356 35.04 24.57 -26.87
N ASP A 357 33.87 25.12 -27.19
CA ASP A 357 32.88 25.58 -26.23
C ASP A 357 32.11 24.42 -25.58
N VAL A 358 31.53 24.64 -24.40
CA VAL A 358 30.78 23.64 -23.63
C VAL A 358 29.61 23.06 -24.44
N GLU A 359 28.89 23.90 -25.18
CA GLU A 359 27.77 23.46 -26.02
C GLU A 359 28.23 22.51 -27.14
N HIS A 360 29.33 22.86 -27.81
CA HIS A 360 29.92 22.02 -28.86
C HIS A 360 30.43 20.69 -28.31
N LEU A 361 30.99 20.68 -27.09
CA LEU A 361 31.45 19.46 -26.43
C LEU A 361 30.28 18.53 -26.06
N LEU A 362 29.13 19.06 -25.64
CA LEU A 362 27.93 18.27 -25.36
C LEU A 362 27.34 17.64 -26.64
N ILE A 363 27.34 18.39 -27.75
CA ILE A 363 26.91 17.85 -29.05
C ILE A 363 27.83 16.70 -29.49
N LEU A 364 29.15 16.88 -29.34
CA LEU A 364 30.14 15.83 -29.64
C LEU A 364 29.95 14.61 -28.73
N GLU A 365 29.65 14.83 -27.44
CA GLU A 365 29.35 13.75 -26.50
C GLU A 365 28.15 12.91 -26.98
N GLN A 366 27.06 13.56 -27.36
CA GLN A 366 25.86 12.88 -27.86
C GLN A 366 26.12 12.13 -29.18
N GLN A 367 26.87 12.74 -30.10
CA GLN A 367 27.22 12.10 -31.37
C GLN A 367 28.05 10.83 -31.15
N ILE A 368 29.02 10.86 -30.25
CA ILE A 368 29.86 9.71 -29.92
C ILE A 368 29.03 8.63 -29.20
N GLN A 369 28.16 9.01 -28.27
CA GLN A 369 27.25 8.07 -27.60
C GLN A 369 26.32 7.37 -28.59
N ASN A 370 25.75 8.10 -29.56
CA ASN A 370 24.89 7.52 -30.60
C ASN A 370 25.66 6.55 -31.50
N LYS A 371 26.91 6.86 -31.85
CA LYS A 371 27.78 5.95 -32.60
C LYS A 371 28.11 4.68 -31.83
N LEU A 372 28.40 4.81 -30.53
CA LEU A 372 28.66 3.67 -29.64
C LEU A 372 27.43 2.75 -29.47
N ASN A 373 26.23 3.30 -29.55
CA ASN A 373 24.99 2.53 -29.44
C ASN A 373 24.56 1.85 -30.76
N THR A 374 24.95 2.41 -31.92
CA THR A 374 24.49 1.94 -33.24
C THR A 374 25.47 0.94 -33.87
N ASP A 375 26.78 1.21 -33.81
CA ASP A 375 27.79 0.47 -34.57
C ASP A 375 28.86 -0.13 -33.64
N GLN A 376 28.49 -1.14 -32.84
CA GLN A 376 29.41 -1.78 -31.88
C GLN A 376 30.37 -2.81 -32.50
N SER A 377 30.12 -3.27 -33.74
CA SER A 377 30.81 -4.45 -34.29
C SER A 377 32.20 -4.18 -34.87
N GLU A 378 32.52 -2.95 -35.26
CA GLU A 378 33.79 -2.60 -35.94
C GLU A 378 34.59 -1.48 -35.26
N LEU A 379 34.01 -0.82 -34.25
CA LEU A 379 34.65 0.30 -33.56
C LEU A 379 35.41 -0.20 -32.31
N ASP A 380 36.58 0.38 -32.06
CA ASP A 380 37.29 0.20 -30.79
C ASP A 380 36.50 0.88 -29.66
N VAL A 381 35.67 0.09 -29.00
CA VAL A 381 34.81 0.49 -27.87
C VAL A 381 35.67 1.14 -26.77
N GLY A 382 36.86 0.60 -26.49
CA GLY A 382 37.73 1.11 -25.43
C GLY A 382 38.25 2.51 -25.74
N TYR A 383 38.63 2.77 -27.01
CA TYR A 383 39.03 4.11 -27.44
C TYR A 383 37.89 5.14 -27.30
N TRP A 384 36.68 4.81 -27.75
CA TRP A 384 35.56 5.75 -27.68
C TRP A 384 35.04 5.99 -26.26
N GLU A 385 35.02 4.98 -25.40
CA GLU A 385 34.68 5.14 -23.97
C GLU A 385 35.67 6.07 -23.27
N MET A 386 36.94 5.93 -23.62
CA MET A 386 38.04 6.72 -23.09
C MET A 386 37.98 8.18 -23.58
N VAL A 387 37.70 8.42 -24.86
CA VAL A 387 37.41 9.77 -25.41
C VAL A 387 36.17 10.38 -24.75
N LEU A 388 35.12 9.59 -24.53
CA LEU A 388 33.91 10.04 -23.83
C LEU A 388 34.21 10.46 -22.39
N SER A 389 35.07 9.71 -21.69
CA SER A 389 35.51 10.06 -20.35
C SER A 389 36.29 11.39 -20.31
N LEU A 390 37.14 11.65 -21.32
CA LEU A 390 37.86 12.92 -21.46
C LEU A 390 36.95 14.08 -21.81
N LEU A 391 35.95 13.87 -22.67
CA LEU A 391 34.94 14.88 -22.99
C LEU A 391 34.17 15.30 -21.74
N ARG A 392 33.69 14.33 -20.96
CA ARG A 392 33.00 14.59 -19.69
C ARG A 392 33.88 15.32 -18.69
N LEU A 393 35.15 14.93 -18.58
CA LEU A 393 36.13 15.64 -17.76
C LEU A 393 36.32 17.09 -18.22
N ARG A 394 36.44 17.33 -19.53
CA ARG A 394 36.64 18.67 -20.08
C ARG A 394 35.42 19.56 -19.83
N VAL A 395 34.22 19.04 -20.08
CA VAL A 395 32.96 19.73 -19.78
C VAL A 395 32.89 20.08 -18.29
N ALA A 396 33.16 19.11 -17.40
CA ALA A 396 33.18 19.34 -15.96
C ALA A 396 34.22 20.40 -15.56
N ARG A 397 35.45 20.36 -16.09
CA ARG A 397 36.49 21.38 -15.82
C ARG A 397 36.07 22.77 -16.29
N LEU A 398 35.46 22.89 -17.46
CA LEU A 398 34.99 24.17 -17.98
C LEU A 398 33.88 24.76 -17.11
N ARG A 399 32.87 23.95 -16.75
CA ARG A 399 31.79 24.37 -15.85
C ARG A 399 32.32 24.79 -14.48
N LEU A 400 33.21 23.99 -13.89
CA LEU A 400 33.86 24.34 -12.62
C LEU A 400 34.66 25.64 -12.72
N ASN A 401 35.33 25.91 -13.84
CA ASN A 401 36.08 27.14 -14.06
C ASN A 401 35.15 28.36 -14.25
N GLU A 402 34.06 28.21 -14.98
CA GLU A 402 33.04 29.27 -15.11
C GLU A 402 32.41 29.61 -13.75
N ASP A 403 32.04 28.59 -12.98
CA ASP A 403 31.53 28.75 -11.63
C ASP A 403 32.57 29.37 -10.70
N TYR A 404 33.83 28.97 -10.82
CA TYR A 404 34.95 29.56 -10.10
C TYR A 404 35.11 31.04 -10.43
N LYS A 405 35.16 31.42 -11.70
CA LYS A 405 35.25 32.83 -12.13
C LYS A 405 34.07 33.64 -11.59
N ARG A 406 32.86 33.09 -11.66
CA ARG A 406 31.63 33.73 -11.16
C ARG A 406 31.69 33.95 -9.65
N ARG A 407 32.05 32.92 -8.88
CA ARG A 407 32.17 33.01 -7.41
C ARG A 407 33.35 33.88 -6.97
N LEU A 408 34.49 33.81 -7.66
CA LEU A 408 35.65 34.66 -7.40
C LEU A 408 35.31 36.14 -7.60
N LYS A 409 34.56 36.49 -8.65
CA LYS A 409 34.10 37.87 -8.87
C LYS A 409 33.22 38.34 -7.71
N LYS A 410 32.27 37.51 -7.26
CA LYS A 410 31.42 37.82 -6.09
C LYS A 410 32.23 37.93 -4.79
N TYR A 411 33.21 37.04 -4.59
CA TYR A 411 34.10 37.06 -3.43
C TYR A 411 34.91 38.37 -3.39
N LYS A 412 35.56 38.73 -4.50
CA LYS A 412 36.29 40.00 -4.64
C LYS A 412 35.39 41.22 -4.39
N GLN A 413 34.16 41.21 -4.91
CA GLN A 413 33.18 42.27 -4.65
C GLN A 413 32.82 42.37 -3.16
N ARG A 414 32.54 41.25 -2.50
CA ARG A 414 32.24 41.21 -1.06
C ARG A 414 33.39 41.72 -0.21
N VAL A 415 34.62 41.31 -0.52
CA VAL A 415 35.83 41.79 0.17
C VAL A 415 35.99 43.30 -0.02
N ASN A 416 35.84 43.82 -1.24
CA ASN A 416 35.89 45.26 -1.52
C ASN A 416 34.81 46.03 -0.76
N ASP A 417 33.58 45.54 -0.73
CA ASP A 417 32.47 46.14 0.04
C ASP A 417 32.75 46.14 1.55
N LEU A 418 33.35 45.07 2.07
CA LEU A 418 33.72 44.97 3.48
C LEU A 418 34.81 46.00 3.83
N ILE A 419 35.83 46.12 2.97
CA ILE A 419 36.90 47.12 3.09
C ILE A 419 36.30 48.53 3.05
N LEU A 420 35.42 48.83 2.09
CA LEU A 420 34.75 50.13 2.00
C LEU A 420 33.92 50.43 3.25
N ARG A 421 33.16 49.46 3.77
CA ARG A 421 32.39 49.63 5.03
C ARG A 421 33.29 49.88 6.23
N LEU A 422 34.44 49.20 6.32
CA LEU A 422 35.42 49.41 7.38
C LEU A 422 36.07 50.79 7.26
N LEU A 423 36.44 51.22 6.06
CA LEU A 423 36.99 52.55 5.80
C LEU A 423 35.98 53.66 6.14
N VAL A 424 34.70 53.49 5.77
CA VAL A 424 33.63 54.44 6.14
C VAL A 424 33.44 54.48 7.66
N LYS A 425 33.39 53.33 8.34
CA LYS A 425 33.31 53.28 9.81
C LYS A 425 34.52 53.94 10.45
N PHE A 426 35.72 53.68 9.95
CA PHE A 426 36.95 54.30 10.44
C PHE A 426 36.93 55.82 10.25
N PHE A 427 36.47 56.29 9.08
CA PHE A 427 36.32 57.72 8.80
C PHE A 427 35.28 58.40 9.70
N ILE A 428 34.14 57.75 9.95
CA ILE A 428 33.11 58.26 10.89
C ILE A 428 33.69 58.31 12.32
N LEU A 429 34.36 57.26 12.78
CA LEU A 429 35.00 57.24 14.10
C LEU A 429 36.10 58.29 14.22
N PHE A 430 36.89 58.50 13.16
CA PHE A 430 37.93 59.52 13.11
C PHE A 430 37.35 60.93 13.20
N THR A 431 36.32 61.24 12.40
CA THR A 431 35.64 62.55 12.41
C THR A 431 34.91 62.83 13.73
N LEU A 432 34.30 61.82 14.36
CA LEU A 432 33.70 61.95 15.69
C LEU A 432 34.76 62.22 16.77
N ARG A 433 35.92 61.53 16.70
CA ARG A 433 37.05 61.77 17.60
C ARG A 433 37.67 63.14 17.42
N GLU A 434 37.69 63.66 16.20
CA GLU A 434 38.23 64.99 15.90
C GLU A 434 37.31 66.10 16.42
N LYS A 435 35.98 65.91 16.33
CA LYS A 435 34.98 66.82 16.92
C LYS A 435 34.91 66.78 18.45
N SER A 436 35.40 65.71 19.09
CA SER A 436 35.40 65.57 20.55
C SER A 436 36.65 66.11 21.23
N LYS A 437 37.63 66.66 20.50
CA LYS A 437 38.80 67.31 21.10
C LYS A 437 38.38 68.70 21.61
N PRO A 438 38.73 69.07 22.87
CA PRO A 438 38.43 70.41 23.36
C PRO A 438 39.19 71.47 22.53
N PRO A 439 38.60 72.65 22.29
CA PRO A 439 39.30 73.75 21.65
C PRO A 439 40.53 74.12 22.50
N ILE A 440 41.68 74.25 21.83
CA ILE A 440 42.96 74.66 22.43
C ILE A 440 42.90 76.14 22.78
#